data_AF-A0A1F8EHD6-F1
#
_entry.id   AF-A0A1F8EHD6-F1
#
_cell.length_a   1.000
_cell.length_b   1.000
_cell.length_c   1.000
_cell.angle_alpha   90.00
_cell.angle_beta   90.00
_cell.angle_gamma   90.00
#
_symmetry.space_group_name_H-M   'P 1'
#
loop_
_entity.id
_entity.type
_entity.pdbx_description
1 polymer ?
#
loop_
_entity_poly.entity_id
_entity_poly.type
_entity_poly.pdbx_seq_one_letter_code
_entity_poly.pdbx_strand_id
1 'polypeptide(L)'
;MSNSKESLPPIPNMPTTPERIIQERGVDATKEKEKLSPEQLEARVQELMDLSAARAEASKHVRESWGGLTKDEREELKKEEGQNTGAVAAQFDALKVDPELAEFSENVLAEYDQRIQELGSNPKVIEAYGERFEGMKDALAKVLEYEHIQKELDAITSSEQKLRLMYEKVGRSPGPIERTKLTDLAKRKEELQKEISGFELDPASIDMLRRREVRGMQRDLERYNFAETESRTELIREVLPDLLHGAPILFQGETGSGKTQLAKYISHRFLGHEVSPISISEQIKESQIMGRVTLKEGATDFLYSEMVKSMKEGRPVIMDEINLMPHEFQGILNEIFQLRIGSTWKHPSTGESIKVAPGFVIFATANLKSERYKQRYELDVATLRRFIGGAGAREIHYLDLGKKSKEGEYIAPETLKILASVLADRNGNIIWSEQESPQKLDELKRFVGACRKIQEDFTLSVREGSEDSLSRGDKLAFKELVITLKDQIEIMKAWKASGFAEPLESIVLREFFRKAEISGRAAKDRENMVKVFMANKFFKDTDPEDFNIQGLSSKTVRQWQGKE
;
A
#
# COMPACT_ATOMS: atom_id res chain seq x y z
N MET A 1 2.50 3.13 37.37
CA MET A 1 3.96 3.35 37.29
C MET A 1 4.17 4.53 36.36
N SER A 2 5.02 5.48 36.75
CA SER A 2 5.18 6.75 36.05
C SER A 2 5.86 6.54 34.70
N ASN A 3 5.08 6.52 33.62
CA ASN A 3 5.63 6.76 32.30
C ASN A 3 5.93 8.25 32.23
N SER A 4 7.17 8.63 32.54
CA SER A 4 7.75 9.86 32.02
C SER A 4 7.46 9.88 30.53
N LYS A 5 6.80 10.95 30.03
CA LYS A 5 6.84 11.28 28.61
C LYS A 5 8.32 11.20 28.23
N GLU A 6 8.74 10.16 27.52
CA GLU A 6 10.05 10.16 26.88
C GLU A 6 9.96 11.30 25.87
N SER A 7 10.38 12.49 26.29
CA SER A 7 10.57 13.61 25.38
C SER A 7 11.44 13.08 24.26
N LEU A 8 10.99 13.25 23.01
CA LEU A 8 11.80 12.92 21.85
C LEU A 8 13.24 13.40 22.11
N PRO A 9 14.27 12.57 21.89
CA PRO A 9 15.64 12.97 22.15
C PRO A 9 15.90 14.29 21.42
N PRO A 10 16.48 15.30 22.09
CA PRO A 10 16.75 16.57 21.45
C PRO A 10 17.58 16.32 20.20
N ILE A 11 17.13 16.85 19.05
CA ILE A 11 17.89 16.75 17.81
C ILE A 11 19.23 17.44 18.07
N PRO A 12 20.38 16.73 18.02
CA PRO A 12 21.67 17.33 18.33
C PRO A 12 21.90 18.51 17.39
N ASN A 13 22.42 19.60 17.95
CA ASN A 13 22.73 20.82 17.18
C ASN A 13 23.95 20.56 16.29
N MET A 14 23.72 19.89 15.16
CA MET A 14 24.72 19.60 14.16
C MET A 14 24.70 20.68 13.08
N PRO A 15 25.89 21.14 12.63
CA PRO A 15 25.97 22.09 11.54
C PRO A 15 25.32 21.53 10.28
N THR A 16 24.63 22.40 9.54
CA THR A 16 23.96 22.02 8.29
C THR A 16 24.98 21.57 7.24
N THR A 17 24.52 20.89 6.17
CA THR A 17 25.41 20.44 5.10
C THR A 17 26.21 21.61 4.49
N PRO A 18 25.59 22.76 4.15
CA PRO A 18 26.35 23.92 3.68
C PRO A 18 27.33 24.48 4.71
N GLU A 19 26.94 24.59 5.99
CA GLU A 19 27.84 25.07 7.05
C GLU A 19 29.07 24.19 7.20
N ARG A 20 28.90 22.86 7.18
CA ARG A 20 30.00 21.91 7.23
C ARG A 20 30.94 22.07 6.04
N ILE A 21 30.38 22.19 4.83
CA ILE A 21 31.19 22.35 3.61
C ILE A 21 31.98 23.67 3.65
N ILE A 22 31.38 24.75 4.14
CA ILE A 22 32.07 26.04 4.32
C ILE A 22 33.16 25.94 5.38
N GLN A 23 32.91 25.23 6.49
CA GLN A 23 33.92 24.98 7.53
C GLN A 23 35.10 24.15 6.99
N GLU A 24 34.84 23.16 6.13
CA GLU A 24 35.86 22.27 5.56
C GLU A 24 36.63 22.91 4.40
N ARG A 25 35.97 23.66 3.51
CA ARG A 25 36.54 24.19 2.25
C ARG A 25 36.80 25.69 2.24
N GLY A 26 36.30 26.43 3.22
CA GLY A 26 36.37 27.89 3.25
C GLY A 26 35.33 28.58 2.35
N VAL A 27 35.28 29.90 2.44
CA VAL A 27 34.35 30.77 1.68
C VAL A 27 35.01 31.24 0.38
N ASP A 28 34.26 31.22 -0.73
CA ASP A 28 34.64 31.92 -1.96
C ASP A 28 34.40 33.44 -1.79
N ALA A 29 35.49 34.17 -1.58
CA ALA A 29 35.48 35.62 -1.35
C ALA A 29 34.84 36.44 -2.49
N THR A 30 34.72 35.87 -3.70
CA THR A 30 34.07 36.55 -4.84
C THR A 30 32.54 36.59 -4.71
N LYS A 31 31.95 35.61 -4.01
CA LYS A 31 30.51 35.46 -3.82
C LYS A 31 29.97 36.14 -2.56
N GLU A 32 30.85 36.41 -1.60
CA GLU A 32 30.53 37.03 -0.31
C GLU A 32 29.90 38.43 -0.44
N LYS A 33 30.32 39.20 -1.47
CA LYS A 33 29.86 40.59 -1.71
C LYS A 33 28.77 40.71 -2.79
N GLU A 34 28.30 39.59 -3.33
CA GLU A 34 27.31 39.59 -4.39
C GLU A 34 25.95 40.08 -3.88
N LYS A 35 25.37 41.09 -4.53
CA LYS A 35 24.03 41.59 -4.22
C LYS A 35 23.00 40.77 -4.99
N LEU A 36 22.07 40.16 -4.27
CA LEU A 36 20.99 39.35 -4.83
C LEU A 36 19.66 40.10 -4.70
N SER A 37 18.84 40.02 -5.75
CA SER A 37 17.40 40.34 -5.63
C SER A 37 16.70 39.29 -4.74
N PRO A 38 15.50 39.59 -4.22
CA PRO A 38 14.71 38.60 -3.45
C PRO A 38 14.47 37.29 -4.23
N GLU A 39 14.11 37.39 -5.50
CA GLU A 39 13.89 36.22 -6.38
C GLU A 39 15.18 35.40 -6.58
N GLN A 40 16.32 36.06 -6.75
CA GLN A 40 17.63 35.38 -6.89
C GLN A 40 18.06 34.71 -5.58
N LEU A 41 17.80 35.35 -4.44
CA LEU A 41 18.07 34.78 -3.13
C LEU A 41 17.23 33.52 -2.93
N GLU A 42 15.93 33.59 -3.20
CA GLU A 42 15.00 32.46 -3.08
C GLU A 42 15.40 31.30 -4.00
N ALA A 43 15.71 31.58 -5.27
CA ALA A 43 16.16 30.56 -6.22
C ALA A 43 17.45 29.87 -5.77
N ARG A 44 18.43 30.63 -5.24
CA ARG A 44 19.68 30.07 -4.71
C ARG A 44 19.48 29.25 -3.44
N VAL A 45 18.60 29.69 -2.53
CA VAL A 45 18.25 28.93 -1.33
C VAL A 45 17.57 27.62 -1.73
N GLN A 46 16.66 27.65 -2.71
CA GLN A 46 16.02 26.45 -3.24
C GLN A 46 17.04 25.49 -3.87
N GLU A 47 17.92 25.99 -4.72
CA GLU A 47 19.01 25.19 -5.32
C GLU A 47 19.91 24.57 -4.23
N LEU A 48 20.27 25.34 -3.20
CA LEU A 48 21.10 24.87 -2.09
C LEU A 48 20.43 23.76 -1.27
N MET A 49 19.10 23.81 -1.12
CA MET A 49 18.30 22.77 -0.47
C MET A 49 18.29 21.48 -1.29
N ASP A 50 18.06 21.59 -2.60
CA ASP A 50 18.05 20.45 -3.52
C ASP A 50 19.43 19.79 -3.61
N LEU A 51 20.49 20.59 -3.70
CA LEU A 51 21.87 20.10 -3.66
C LEU A 51 22.22 19.45 -2.32
N SER A 52 21.79 20.02 -1.20
CA SER A 52 22.02 19.43 0.13
C SER A 52 21.39 18.04 0.26
N ALA A 53 20.18 17.85 -0.28
CA ALA A 53 19.49 16.58 -0.31
C ALA A 53 20.18 15.57 -1.26
N ALA A 54 20.50 15.98 -2.48
CA ALA A 54 21.19 15.15 -3.48
C ALA A 54 22.58 14.71 -2.99
N ARG A 55 23.32 15.60 -2.33
CA ARG A 55 24.63 15.33 -1.75
C ARG A 55 24.57 14.28 -0.65
N ALA A 56 23.50 14.25 0.15
CA ALA A 56 23.31 13.21 1.18
C ALA A 56 23.15 11.81 0.57
N GLU A 57 22.44 11.69 -0.56
CA GLU A 57 22.33 10.45 -1.32
C GLU A 57 23.66 10.07 -1.98
N ALA A 58 24.33 11.02 -2.63
CA ALA A 58 25.65 10.80 -3.23
C ALA A 58 26.66 10.28 -2.19
N SER A 59 26.64 10.81 -0.97
CA SER A 59 27.48 10.34 0.14
C SER A 59 27.20 8.87 0.51
N LYS A 60 25.93 8.44 0.44
CA LYS A 60 25.56 7.03 0.64
C LYS A 60 26.11 6.15 -0.48
N HIS A 61 25.99 6.57 -1.73
CA HIS A 61 26.52 5.83 -2.88
C HIS A 61 28.04 5.71 -2.86
N VAL A 62 28.73 6.77 -2.45
CA VAL A 62 30.18 6.72 -2.19
C VAL A 62 30.49 5.66 -1.13
N ARG A 63 29.76 5.62 -0.02
CA ARG A 63 29.99 4.58 0.99
C ARG A 63 29.75 3.17 0.46
N GLU A 64 28.70 2.98 -0.34
CA GLU A 64 28.37 1.69 -0.95
C GLU A 64 29.42 1.24 -1.98
N SER A 65 29.91 2.14 -2.84
CA SER A 65 30.96 1.82 -3.84
C SER A 65 32.29 1.45 -3.20
N TRP A 66 32.59 2.00 -2.02
CA TRP A 66 33.75 1.64 -1.20
C TRP A 66 33.50 0.44 -0.24
N GLY A 67 32.50 -0.41 -0.52
CA GLY A 67 32.27 -1.61 0.29
C GLY A 67 31.83 -1.34 1.74
N GLY A 68 31.30 -0.15 2.01
CA GLY A 68 30.80 0.26 3.33
C GLY A 68 31.76 1.14 4.14
N LEU A 69 32.97 1.40 3.66
CA LEU A 69 34.00 2.18 4.35
C LEU A 69 33.59 3.65 4.56
N THR A 70 33.93 4.18 5.73
CA THR A 70 33.77 5.60 6.09
C THR A 70 34.81 6.48 5.39
N LYS A 71 34.68 7.81 5.47
CA LYS A 71 35.67 8.74 4.89
C LYS A 71 37.05 8.54 5.51
N ASP A 72 37.11 8.42 6.83
CA ASP A 72 38.38 8.31 7.57
C ASP A 72 39.09 6.99 7.25
N GLU A 73 38.35 5.86 7.23
CA GLU A 73 38.90 4.56 6.84
C GLU A 73 39.45 4.57 5.40
N ARG A 74 38.78 5.26 4.47
CA ARG A 74 39.27 5.41 3.09
C ARG A 74 40.53 6.26 3.00
N GLU A 75 40.59 7.34 3.76
CA GLU A 75 41.79 8.20 3.81
C GLU A 75 42.99 7.50 4.45
N GLU A 76 42.76 6.66 5.47
CA GLU A 76 43.80 5.81 6.05
C GLU A 76 44.31 4.78 5.03
N LEU A 77 43.41 4.06 4.35
CA LEU A 77 43.78 3.09 3.32
C LEU A 77 44.55 3.73 2.16
N LYS A 78 44.13 4.91 1.69
CA LYS A 78 44.84 5.67 0.65
C LYS A 78 46.25 6.13 1.11
N LYS A 79 46.43 6.40 2.41
CA LYS A 79 47.76 6.74 2.98
C LYS A 79 48.65 5.49 3.09
N GLU A 80 48.08 4.33 3.40
CA GLU A 80 48.79 3.05 3.52
C GLU A 80 49.17 2.45 2.16
N GLU A 81 48.45 2.79 1.09
CA GLU A 81 48.73 2.32 -0.29
C GLU A 81 50.15 2.68 -0.75
N GLY A 82 50.70 3.80 -0.27
CA GLY A 82 52.08 4.21 -0.51
C GLY A 82 53.15 3.43 0.27
N GLN A 83 52.77 2.65 1.28
CA GLN A 83 53.68 1.86 2.13
C GLN A 83 53.52 0.34 1.95
N ASN A 84 52.32 -0.14 1.63
CA ASN A 84 52.02 -1.57 1.51
C ASN A 84 50.93 -1.86 0.46
N THR A 85 51.21 -1.51 -0.79
CA THR A 85 50.28 -1.56 -1.94
C THR A 85 49.62 -2.93 -2.13
N GLY A 86 50.34 -4.03 -1.84
CA GLY A 86 49.80 -5.39 -1.99
C GLY A 86 48.74 -5.77 -0.96
N ALA A 87 48.85 -5.29 0.29
CA ALA A 87 47.87 -5.54 1.33
C ALA A 87 46.58 -4.73 1.10
N VAL A 88 46.73 -3.48 0.65
CA VAL A 88 45.60 -2.59 0.32
C VAL A 88 44.81 -3.12 -0.88
N ALA A 89 45.48 -3.60 -1.93
CA ALA A 89 44.82 -4.22 -3.07
C ALA A 89 43.99 -5.47 -2.68
N ALA A 90 44.56 -6.34 -1.84
CA ALA A 90 43.84 -7.52 -1.34
C ALA A 90 42.61 -7.15 -0.48
N GLN A 91 42.66 -6.03 0.23
CA GLN A 91 41.55 -5.52 1.02
C GLN A 91 40.43 -4.93 0.14
N PHE A 92 40.78 -4.22 -0.95
CA PHE A 92 39.80 -3.78 -1.94
C PHE A 92 39.11 -4.95 -2.65
N ASP A 93 39.86 -5.99 -3.02
CA ASP A 93 39.31 -7.21 -3.60
C ASP A 93 38.35 -7.91 -2.63
N ALA A 94 38.70 -8.00 -1.35
CA ALA A 94 37.85 -8.62 -0.33
C ALA A 94 36.53 -7.86 -0.11
N LEU A 95 36.59 -6.53 -0.19
CA LEU A 95 35.44 -5.63 -0.08
C LEU A 95 34.65 -5.51 -1.40
N LYS A 96 35.14 -6.11 -2.50
CA LYS A 96 34.59 -6.02 -3.85
C LYS A 96 34.39 -4.57 -4.31
N VAL A 97 35.36 -3.72 -4.01
CA VAL A 97 35.37 -2.32 -4.46
C VAL A 97 35.63 -2.28 -5.95
N ASP A 98 34.77 -1.61 -6.70
CA ASP A 98 34.99 -1.28 -8.11
C ASP A 98 35.66 0.10 -8.19
N PRO A 99 36.94 0.19 -8.62
CA PRO A 99 37.68 1.45 -8.63
C PRO A 99 37.05 2.54 -9.50
N GLU A 100 36.50 2.19 -10.67
CA GLU A 100 35.88 3.15 -11.59
C GLU A 100 34.60 3.73 -10.99
N LEU A 101 33.78 2.87 -10.37
CA LEU A 101 32.56 3.28 -9.70
C LEU A 101 32.84 4.12 -8.45
N ALA A 102 33.90 3.76 -7.70
CA ALA A 102 34.35 4.49 -6.53
C ALA A 102 34.84 5.90 -6.90
N GLU A 103 35.66 6.03 -7.94
CA GLU A 103 36.13 7.31 -8.46
C GLU A 103 34.98 8.18 -8.98
N PHE A 104 34.07 7.60 -9.78
CA PHE A 104 32.88 8.30 -10.28
C PHE A 104 32.03 8.86 -9.13
N SER A 105 31.76 8.04 -8.11
CA SER A 105 30.96 8.46 -6.95
C SER A 105 31.65 9.58 -6.16
N GLU A 106 32.98 9.53 -6.00
CA GLU A 106 33.75 10.58 -5.33
C GLU A 106 33.73 11.90 -6.13
N ASN A 107 33.87 11.83 -7.45
CA ASN A 107 33.81 13.01 -8.33
C ASN A 107 32.43 13.69 -8.25
N VAL A 108 31.34 12.91 -8.32
CA VAL A 108 29.97 13.43 -8.18
C VAL A 108 29.78 14.11 -6.82
N LEU A 109 30.26 13.49 -5.73
CA LEU A 109 30.19 14.11 -4.40
C LEU A 109 30.99 15.42 -4.33
N ALA A 110 32.16 15.47 -4.97
CA ALA A 110 33.00 16.67 -5.01
C ALA A 110 32.37 17.81 -5.82
N GLU A 111 31.66 17.51 -6.91
CA GLU A 111 30.89 18.48 -7.70
C GLU A 111 29.75 19.10 -6.87
N TYR A 112 29.00 18.27 -6.14
CA TYR A 112 27.98 18.76 -5.22
C TYR A 112 28.57 19.66 -4.13
N ASP A 113 29.66 19.22 -3.49
CA ASP A 113 30.35 20.02 -2.48
C ASP A 113 30.81 21.37 -3.03
N GLN A 114 31.38 21.41 -4.24
CA GLN A 114 31.82 22.64 -4.89
C GLN A 114 30.64 23.57 -5.12
N ARG A 115 29.54 23.06 -5.69
CA ARG A 115 28.36 23.90 -5.97
C ARG A 115 27.71 24.43 -4.70
N ILE A 116 27.64 23.60 -3.65
CA ILE A 116 27.16 24.02 -2.33
C ILE A 116 28.07 25.10 -1.74
N GLN A 117 29.40 24.95 -1.86
CA GLN A 117 30.37 25.97 -1.42
C GLN A 117 30.15 27.29 -2.17
N GLU A 118 30.00 27.27 -3.50
CA GLU A 118 29.77 28.47 -4.31
C GLU A 118 28.52 29.25 -3.86
N LEU A 119 27.40 28.55 -3.67
CA LEU A 119 26.15 29.18 -3.24
C LEU A 119 26.18 29.62 -1.78
N GLY A 120 26.72 28.75 -0.91
CA GLY A 120 26.83 28.98 0.52
C GLY A 120 27.85 30.07 0.90
N SER A 121 28.72 30.46 -0.02
CA SER A 121 29.68 31.54 0.24
C SER A 121 29.02 32.93 0.37
N ASN A 122 27.74 33.07 0.02
CA ASN A 122 26.98 34.29 0.26
C ASN A 122 26.27 34.24 1.64
N PRO A 123 26.59 35.14 2.59
CA PRO A 123 26.04 35.08 3.95
C PRO A 123 24.50 35.11 4.01
N LYS A 124 23.86 35.88 3.12
CA LYS A 124 22.38 35.97 3.06
C LYS A 124 21.75 34.67 2.61
N VAL A 125 22.41 33.93 1.71
CA VAL A 125 21.93 32.63 1.24
C VAL A 125 22.00 31.61 2.38
N ILE A 126 23.10 31.59 3.14
CA ILE A 126 23.24 30.69 4.31
C ILE A 126 22.26 31.03 5.43
N GLU A 127 22.09 32.31 5.74
CA GLU A 127 21.14 32.76 6.75
C GLU A 127 19.71 32.32 6.39
N ALA A 128 19.26 32.62 5.16
CA ALA A 128 17.94 32.22 4.67
C ALA A 128 17.76 30.69 4.56
N TYR A 129 18.83 29.96 4.18
CA TYR A 129 18.84 28.50 4.23
C TYR A 129 18.66 27.98 5.65
N GLY A 130 19.39 28.55 6.61
CA GLY A 130 19.32 28.20 8.03
C GLY A 130 17.92 28.38 8.60
N GLU A 131 17.30 29.53 8.35
CA GLU A 131 15.91 29.80 8.75
C GLU A 131 14.93 28.78 8.17
N ARG A 132 15.05 28.48 6.87
CA ARG A 132 14.20 27.47 6.20
C ARG A 132 14.43 26.07 6.76
N PHE A 133 15.69 25.73 7.07
CA PHE A 133 16.06 24.45 7.65
C PHE A 133 15.53 24.26 9.07
N GLU A 134 15.60 25.29 9.91
CA GLU A 134 14.96 25.29 11.23
C GLU A 134 13.44 25.14 11.13
N GLY A 135 12.79 25.87 10.20
CA GLY A 135 11.36 25.70 9.95
C GLY A 135 10.96 24.26 9.57
N MET A 136 11.78 23.57 8.77
CA MET A 136 11.57 22.15 8.47
C MET A 136 11.80 21.24 9.68
N LYS A 137 12.81 21.52 10.54
CA LYS A 137 13.03 20.77 11.78
C LYS A 137 11.85 20.89 12.72
N ASP A 138 11.31 22.10 12.88
CA ASP A 138 10.15 22.36 13.73
C ASP A 138 8.91 21.61 13.20
N ALA A 139 8.67 21.68 11.88
CA ALA A 139 7.60 20.91 11.25
C ALA A 139 7.80 19.40 11.46
N LEU A 140 9.04 18.91 11.35
CA LEU A 140 9.38 17.51 11.62
C LEU A 140 9.12 17.10 13.05
N ALA A 141 9.52 17.92 14.02
CA ALA A 141 9.28 17.66 15.44
C ALA A 141 7.78 17.52 15.73
N LYS A 142 6.96 18.46 15.23
CA LYS A 142 5.50 18.41 15.38
C LYS A 142 4.87 17.18 14.75
N VAL A 143 5.29 16.82 13.53
CA VAL A 143 4.79 15.63 12.85
C VAL A 143 5.17 14.35 13.59
N LEU A 144 6.40 14.26 14.12
CA LEU A 144 6.83 13.11 14.91
C LEU A 144 6.05 12.99 16.22
N GLU A 145 5.77 14.10 16.89
CA GLU A 145 4.92 14.13 18.08
C GLU A 145 3.49 13.68 17.76
N TYR A 146 2.90 14.21 16.68
CA TYR A 146 1.58 13.81 16.22
C TYR A 146 1.50 12.30 15.89
N GLU A 147 2.45 11.78 15.10
CA GLU A 147 2.54 10.35 14.78
C GLU A 147 2.73 9.49 16.03
N HIS A 148 3.45 9.98 17.05
CA HIS A 148 3.64 9.26 18.31
C HIS A 148 2.33 9.11 19.08
N ILE A 149 1.55 10.19 19.22
CA ILE A 149 0.25 10.18 19.89
C ILE A 149 -0.72 9.25 19.15
N GLN A 150 -0.74 9.29 17.81
CA GLN A 150 -1.55 8.37 16.99
C GLN A 150 -1.18 6.90 17.24
N LYS A 151 0.12 6.56 17.24
CA LYS A 151 0.60 5.20 17.50
C LYS A 151 0.21 4.72 18.90
N GLU A 152 0.28 5.58 19.91
CA GLU A 152 -0.16 5.24 21.26
C GLU A 152 -1.67 4.95 21.30
N LEU A 153 -2.47 5.81 20.65
CA LEU A 153 -3.92 5.63 20.57
C LEU A 153 -4.30 4.30 19.91
N ASP A 154 -3.61 3.95 18.83
CA ASP A 154 -3.80 2.70 18.10
C ASP A 154 -3.45 1.47 18.96
N ALA A 155 -2.33 1.53 19.68
CA ALA A 155 -1.89 0.45 20.57
C ALA A 155 -2.88 0.21 21.72
N ILE A 156 -3.40 1.29 22.32
CA ILE A 156 -4.39 1.22 23.39
C ILE A 156 -5.72 0.69 22.88
N THR A 157 -6.18 1.19 21.73
CA THR A 157 -7.42 0.72 21.09
C THR A 157 -7.35 -0.78 20.79
N SER A 158 -6.23 -1.24 20.22
CA SER A 158 -6.01 -2.66 19.96
C SER A 158 -6.00 -3.50 21.24
N SER A 159 -5.35 -3.01 22.30
CA SER A 159 -5.29 -3.69 23.60
C SER A 159 -6.67 -3.82 24.24
N GLU A 160 -7.47 -2.75 24.20
CA GLU A 160 -8.85 -2.72 24.70
C GLU A 160 -9.75 -3.72 23.93
N GLN A 161 -9.69 -3.70 22.60
CA GLN A 161 -10.48 -4.61 21.74
C GLN A 161 -10.13 -6.08 22.00
N LYS A 162 -8.83 -6.42 22.10
CA LYS A 162 -8.38 -7.78 22.40
C LYS A 162 -8.91 -8.29 23.73
N LEU A 163 -8.87 -7.45 24.77
CA LEU A 163 -9.45 -7.78 26.08
C LEU A 163 -10.95 -8.01 25.97
N ARG A 164 -11.71 -7.14 25.29
CA ARG A 164 -13.16 -7.28 25.12
C ARG A 164 -13.54 -8.58 24.39
N LEU A 165 -12.88 -8.87 23.25
CA LEU A 165 -13.08 -10.10 22.48
C LEU A 165 -12.76 -11.36 23.29
N MET A 166 -11.75 -11.32 24.16
CA MET A 166 -11.41 -12.44 25.04
C MET A 166 -12.58 -12.78 25.98
N TYR A 167 -13.26 -11.78 26.56
CA TYR A 167 -14.38 -12.00 27.46
C TYR A 167 -15.63 -12.53 26.75
N GLU A 168 -15.90 -12.01 25.55
CA GLU A 168 -16.99 -12.48 24.70
C GLU A 168 -16.82 -13.97 24.35
N LYS A 169 -15.61 -14.37 23.92
CA LYS A 169 -15.30 -15.77 23.58
C LYS A 169 -15.42 -16.73 24.76
N VAL A 170 -15.04 -16.29 25.96
CA VAL A 170 -15.13 -17.11 27.18
C VAL A 170 -16.55 -17.11 27.74
N GLY A 171 -17.46 -16.29 27.21
CA GLY A 171 -18.84 -16.17 27.71
C GLY A 171 -18.91 -15.67 29.16
N ARG A 172 -17.88 -14.97 29.63
CA ARG A 172 -17.79 -14.45 30.99
C ARG A 172 -17.66 -12.94 30.99
N SER A 173 -18.29 -12.31 31.98
CA SER A 173 -18.07 -10.89 32.23
C SER A 173 -16.66 -10.65 32.82
N PRO A 174 -16.01 -9.51 32.53
CA PRO A 174 -14.74 -9.14 33.15
C PRO A 174 -14.90 -9.05 34.68
N GLY A 175 -13.94 -9.59 35.42
CA GLY A 175 -13.84 -9.47 36.87
C GLY A 175 -13.35 -8.09 37.32
N PRO A 176 -13.29 -7.80 38.64
CA PRO A 176 -13.00 -6.44 39.14
C PRO A 176 -11.68 -5.84 38.63
N ILE A 177 -10.56 -6.57 38.70
CA ILE A 177 -9.23 -6.12 38.23
C ILE A 177 -9.26 -5.83 36.71
N GLU A 178 -9.97 -6.69 35.98
CA GLU A 178 -10.07 -6.62 34.52
C GLU A 178 -10.95 -5.45 34.07
N ARG A 179 -12.04 -5.18 34.81
CA ARG A 179 -12.85 -3.98 34.63
C ARG A 179 -12.02 -2.73 34.87
N THR A 180 -11.23 -2.67 35.94
CA THR A 180 -10.32 -1.55 36.19
C THR A 180 -9.37 -1.32 35.01
N LYS A 181 -8.73 -2.37 34.51
CA LYS A 181 -7.85 -2.27 33.33
C LYS A 181 -8.57 -1.76 32.07
N LEU A 182 -9.78 -2.26 31.80
CA LEU A 182 -10.60 -1.78 30.68
C LEU A 182 -11.00 -0.31 30.85
N THR A 183 -11.34 0.12 32.06
CA THR A 183 -11.64 1.52 32.39
C THR A 183 -10.41 2.42 32.21
N ASP A 184 -9.24 1.97 32.65
CA ASP A 184 -7.98 2.71 32.49
C ASP A 184 -7.61 2.89 31.01
N LEU A 185 -7.75 1.82 30.22
CA LEU A 185 -7.53 1.87 28.78
C LEU A 185 -8.51 2.83 28.08
N ALA A 186 -9.80 2.75 28.42
CA ALA A 186 -10.82 3.63 27.86
C ALA A 186 -10.56 5.10 28.21
N LYS A 187 -10.13 5.38 29.45
CA LYS A 187 -9.78 6.73 29.90
C LYS A 187 -8.56 7.28 29.14
N ARG A 188 -7.49 6.50 29.03
CA ARG A 188 -6.28 6.93 28.29
C ARG A 188 -6.57 7.12 26.81
N LYS A 189 -7.42 6.28 26.21
CA LYS A 189 -7.91 6.45 24.84
C LYS A 189 -8.61 7.79 24.66
N GLU A 190 -9.52 8.17 25.57
CA GLU A 190 -10.22 9.45 25.53
C GLU A 190 -9.26 10.64 25.69
N GLU A 191 -8.27 10.53 26.59
CA GLU A 191 -7.20 11.54 26.76
C GLU A 191 -6.42 11.74 25.46
N LEU A 192 -5.93 10.66 24.84
CA LEU A 192 -5.19 10.72 23.58
C LEU A 192 -6.04 11.27 22.42
N GLN A 193 -7.32 10.90 22.35
CA GLN A 193 -8.23 11.45 21.34
C GLN A 193 -8.39 12.97 21.51
N LYS A 194 -8.46 13.47 22.75
CA LYS A 194 -8.46 14.91 23.04
C LYS A 194 -7.14 15.56 22.64
N GLU A 195 -6.01 14.94 22.98
CA GLU A 195 -4.67 15.41 22.57
C GLU A 195 -4.57 15.56 21.05
N ILE A 196 -5.00 14.54 20.26
CA ILE A 196 -5.02 14.60 18.80
C ILE A 196 -5.94 15.71 18.28
N SER A 197 -7.16 15.83 18.83
CA SER A 197 -8.12 16.84 18.37
C SER A 197 -7.68 18.27 18.66
N GLY A 198 -6.89 18.47 19.72
CA GLY A 198 -6.31 19.76 20.08
C GLY A 198 -4.92 20.01 19.47
N PHE A 199 -4.38 19.06 18.69
CA PHE A 199 -3.07 19.19 18.09
C PHE A 199 -3.15 20.06 16.83
N GLU A 200 -2.65 21.30 16.92
CA GLU A 200 -2.60 22.21 15.78
C GLU A 200 -1.37 21.94 14.92
N LEU A 201 -1.59 21.54 13.67
CA LEU A 201 -0.54 21.42 12.66
C LEU A 201 -0.60 22.65 11.75
N ASP A 202 0.52 23.35 11.64
CA ASP A 202 0.69 24.41 10.64
C ASP A 202 0.76 23.82 9.22
N PRO A 203 0.54 24.63 8.17
CA PRO A 203 0.53 24.14 6.79
C PRO A 203 1.79 23.36 6.37
N ALA A 204 2.97 23.74 6.86
CA ALA A 204 4.21 23.03 6.53
C ALA A 204 4.27 21.65 7.21
N SER A 205 3.83 21.56 8.46
CA SER A 205 3.66 20.29 9.17
C SER A 205 2.65 19.37 8.48
N ILE A 206 1.52 19.89 8.01
CA ILE A 206 0.49 19.12 7.28
C ILE A 206 1.08 18.58 5.97
N ASP A 207 1.73 19.43 5.18
CA ASP A 207 2.35 19.04 3.91
C ASP A 207 3.39 17.93 4.13
N MET A 208 4.24 18.08 5.13
CA MET A 208 5.25 17.06 5.44
C MET A 208 4.63 15.74 5.91
N LEU A 209 3.57 15.78 6.72
CA LEU A 209 2.81 14.58 7.11
C LEU A 209 2.21 13.87 5.88
N ARG A 210 1.65 14.62 4.92
CA ARG A 210 1.10 14.06 3.67
C ARG A 210 2.18 13.44 2.79
N ARG A 211 3.34 14.08 2.64
CA ARG A 211 4.47 13.48 1.89
C ARG A 211 4.96 12.20 2.56
N ARG A 212 5.01 12.15 3.90
CA ARG A 212 5.37 10.92 4.65
C ARG A 212 4.34 9.80 4.46
N GLU A 213 3.06 10.12 4.50
CA GLU A 213 1.96 9.19 4.23
C GLU A 213 2.09 8.60 2.81
N VAL A 214 2.25 9.46 1.80
CA VAL A 214 2.46 9.09 0.40
C VAL A 214 3.67 8.17 0.22
N ARG A 215 4.81 8.50 0.82
CA ARG A 215 6.02 7.66 0.78
C ARG A 215 5.86 6.35 1.54
N GLY A 216 5.01 6.31 2.56
CA GLY A 216 4.58 5.07 3.21
C GLY A 216 3.87 4.16 2.21
N MET A 217 2.80 4.68 1.60
CA MET A 217 2.00 3.93 0.62
C MET A 217 2.80 3.48 -0.60
N GLN A 218 3.73 4.31 -1.10
CA GLN A 218 4.65 3.92 -2.18
C GLN A 218 5.44 2.67 -1.84
N ARG A 219 6.08 2.65 -0.66
CA ARG A 219 6.87 1.50 -0.19
C ARG A 219 6.00 0.27 -0.02
N ASP A 220 4.78 0.43 0.49
CA ASP A 220 3.87 -0.70 0.68
C ASP A 220 3.38 -1.27 -0.66
N LEU A 221 3.07 -0.40 -1.63
CA LEU A 221 2.68 -0.82 -2.98
C LEU A 221 3.82 -1.55 -3.70
N GLU A 222 5.06 -1.03 -3.63
CA GLU A 222 6.23 -1.66 -4.25
C GLU A 222 6.54 -3.02 -3.61
N ARG A 223 6.49 -3.09 -2.27
CA ARG A 223 6.89 -4.29 -1.54
C ARG A 223 5.81 -5.36 -1.50
N TYR A 224 4.55 -4.98 -1.40
CA TYR A 224 3.45 -5.90 -1.10
C TYR A 224 2.31 -5.87 -2.13
N ASN A 225 2.35 -4.99 -3.13
CA ASN A 225 1.23 -4.74 -4.04
C ASN A 225 -0.07 -4.39 -3.29
N PHE A 226 0.06 -3.73 -2.13
CA PHE A 226 -1.05 -3.34 -1.26
C PHE A 226 -0.69 -2.03 -0.55
N ALA A 227 -1.67 -1.15 -0.34
CA ALA A 227 -1.50 0.09 0.43
C ALA A 227 -2.39 0.03 1.67
N GLU A 228 -1.82 0.26 2.85
CA GLU A 228 -2.59 0.40 4.09
C GLU A 228 -3.31 1.75 4.10
N THR A 229 -4.57 1.75 3.70
CA THR A 229 -5.48 2.88 3.90
C THR A 229 -6.26 2.73 5.19
N GLU A 230 -6.90 3.79 5.68
CA GLU A 230 -7.58 3.80 6.98
C GLU A 230 -8.59 2.67 7.13
N SER A 231 -9.44 2.44 6.12
CA SER A 231 -10.43 1.36 6.17
C SER A 231 -9.80 -0.04 6.18
N ARG A 232 -8.64 -0.21 5.53
CA ARG A 232 -7.94 -1.49 5.50
C ARG A 232 -7.19 -1.75 6.80
N THR A 233 -6.57 -0.72 7.36
CA THR A 233 -5.90 -0.78 8.66
C THR A 233 -6.89 -1.18 9.76
N GLU A 234 -8.09 -0.59 9.77
CA GLU A 234 -9.14 -0.94 10.73
C GLU A 234 -9.58 -2.41 10.59
N LEU A 235 -9.84 -2.85 9.37
CA LEU A 235 -10.18 -4.24 9.08
C LEU A 235 -9.06 -5.21 9.52
N ILE A 236 -7.79 -4.88 9.24
CA ILE A 236 -6.63 -5.68 9.65
C ILE A 236 -6.60 -5.80 11.17
N ARG A 237 -6.81 -4.69 11.91
CA ARG A 237 -6.83 -4.69 13.38
C ARG A 237 -7.92 -5.60 13.95
N GLU A 238 -9.07 -5.65 13.28
CA GLU A 238 -10.18 -6.51 13.68
C GLU A 238 -9.84 -8.00 13.51
N VAL A 239 -9.20 -8.38 12.39
CA VAL A 239 -8.94 -9.79 12.06
C VAL A 239 -7.65 -10.34 12.65
N LEU A 240 -6.65 -9.49 12.91
CA LEU A 240 -5.32 -9.91 13.33
C LEU A 240 -5.30 -10.73 14.64
N PRO A 241 -6.08 -10.39 15.69
CA PRO A 241 -6.13 -11.22 16.90
C PRO A 241 -6.55 -12.66 16.62
N ASP A 242 -7.52 -12.88 15.72
CA ASP A 242 -7.99 -14.22 15.37
C ASP A 242 -6.93 -15.02 14.59
N LEU A 243 -6.26 -14.36 13.65
CA LEU A 243 -5.18 -14.97 12.87
C LEU A 243 -4.02 -15.43 13.75
N LEU A 244 -3.63 -14.62 14.74
CA LEU A 244 -2.56 -14.95 15.68
C LEU A 244 -2.87 -16.18 16.56
N HIS A 245 -4.14 -16.56 16.69
CA HIS A 245 -4.56 -17.80 17.38
C HIS A 245 -4.80 -18.97 16.41
N GLY A 246 -4.52 -18.80 15.11
CA GLY A 246 -4.75 -19.80 14.06
C GLY A 246 -6.22 -20.00 13.70
N ALA A 247 -7.09 -19.03 14.00
CA ALA A 247 -8.49 -19.11 13.57
C ALA A 247 -8.60 -18.79 12.06
N PRO A 248 -9.38 -19.55 11.29
CA PRO A 248 -9.55 -19.29 9.87
C PRO A 248 -10.38 -18.03 9.63
N ILE A 249 -10.12 -17.33 8.52
CA ILE A 249 -10.81 -16.10 8.14
C ILE A 249 -11.32 -16.18 6.71
N LEU A 250 -12.58 -15.77 6.52
CA LEU A 250 -13.21 -15.67 5.21
C LEU A 250 -13.39 -14.21 4.83
N PHE A 251 -12.74 -13.79 3.74
CA PHE A 251 -12.99 -12.50 3.08
C PHE A 251 -14.01 -12.69 1.96
N GLN A 252 -15.12 -11.96 2.01
CA GLN A 252 -16.20 -12.03 1.03
C GLN A 252 -16.40 -10.66 0.36
N GLY A 253 -16.74 -10.58 -0.92
CA GLY A 253 -16.98 -9.28 -1.57
C GLY A 253 -16.99 -9.34 -3.09
N GLU A 254 -17.07 -8.19 -3.75
CA GLU A 254 -17.09 -8.08 -5.21
C GLU A 254 -15.75 -8.52 -5.84
N THR A 255 -15.78 -8.95 -7.11
CA THR A 255 -14.52 -9.25 -7.82
C THR A 255 -13.63 -8.01 -7.89
N GLY A 256 -12.31 -8.14 -7.76
CA GLY A 256 -11.41 -6.99 -7.83
C GLY A 256 -11.43 -6.05 -6.62
N SER A 257 -12.13 -6.38 -5.52
CA SER A 257 -12.13 -5.57 -4.29
C SER A 257 -10.86 -5.69 -3.42
N GLY A 258 -9.91 -6.57 -3.81
CA GLY A 258 -8.60 -6.70 -3.15
C GLY A 258 -8.48 -7.80 -2.09
N LYS A 259 -9.47 -8.70 -1.94
CA LYS A 259 -9.48 -9.80 -0.93
C LYS A 259 -8.19 -10.63 -0.87
N THR A 260 -7.77 -11.15 -2.01
CA THR A 260 -6.57 -12.00 -2.12
C THR A 260 -5.30 -11.23 -1.79
N GLN A 261 -5.22 -9.96 -2.19
CA GLN A 261 -4.08 -9.10 -1.86
C GLN A 261 -4.05 -8.73 -0.38
N LEU A 262 -5.20 -8.48 0.25
CA LEU A 262 -5.29 -8.24 1.68
C LEU A 262 -4.78 -9.46 2.49
N ALA A 263 -5.18 -10.67 2.12
CA ALA A 263 -4.69 -11.89 2.78
C ALA A 263 -3.17 -12.06 2.64
N LYS A 264 -2.63 -11.86 1.42
CA LYS A 264 -1.18 -11.86 1.17
C LYS A 264 -0.46 -10.80 1.99
N TYR A 265 -1.01 -9.59 2.02
CA TYR A 265 -0.50 -8.48 2.80
C TYR A 265 -0.41 -8.83 4.28
N ILE A 266 -1.51 -9.31 4.87
CA ILE A 266 -1.55 -9.64 6.28
C ILE A 266 -0.53 -10.74 6.62
N SER A 267 -0.49 -11.79 5.79
CA SER A 267 0.44 -12.90 5.94
C SER A 267 1.90 -12.44 5.96
N HIS A 268 2.32 -11.67 4.94
CA HIS A 268 3.71 -11.24 4.84
C HIS A 268 4.06 -10.21 5.92
N ARG A 269 3.19 -9.20 6.12
CA ARG A 269 3.47 -8.05 6.99
C ARG A 269 3.43 -8.37 8.48
N PHE A 270 2.48 -9.21 8.91
CA PHE A 270 2.21 -9.46 10.33
C PHE A 270 2.49 -10.90 10.77
N LEU A 271 2.42 -11.88 9.86
CA LEU A 271 2.75 -13.28 10.19
C LEU A 271 4.18 -13.65 9.77
N GLY A 272 4.84 -12.83 8.95
CA GLY A 272 6.24 -13.04 8.52
C GLY A 272 6.42 -14.17 7.51
N HIS A 273 5.35 -14.64 6.88
CA HIS A 273 5.37 -15.75 5.94
C HIS A 273 4.61 -15.41 4.65
N GLU A 274 5.09 -15.92 3.52
CA GLU A 274 4.29 -15.91 2.29
C GLU A 274 3.13 -16.90 2.41
N VAL A 275 1.99 -16.50 1.86
CA VAL A 275 0.79 -17.34 1.87
C VAL A 275 0.88 -18.39 0.76
N SER A 276 0.60 -19.63 1.10
CA SER A 276 0.66 -20.75 0.16
C SER A 276 -0.71 -20.92 -0.51
N PRO A 277 -0.83 -20.75 -1.84
CA PRO A 277 -2.12 -20.85 -2.52
C PRO A 277 -2.59 -22.30 -2.62
N ILE A 278 -3.87 -22.51 -2.32
CA ILE A 278 -4.58 -23.77 -2.54
C ILE A 278 -5.59 -23.52 -3.65
N SER A 279 -5.38 -24.20 -4.78
CA SER A 279 -6.27 -24.09 -5.93
C SER A 279 -7.59 -24.81 -5.65
N ILE A 280 -8.67 -24.02 -5.52
CA ILE A 280 -10.04 -24.53 -5.43
C ILE A 280 -10.67 -24.46 -6.82
N SER A 281 -11.33 -25.54 -7.22
CA SER A 281 -12.11 -25.61 -8.45
C SER A 281 -13.25 -26.61 -8.27
N GLU A 282 -14.21 -26.61 -9.19
CA GLU A 282 -15.30 -27.60 -9.23
C GLU A 282 -14.79 -29.04 -9.36
N GLN A 283 -13.58 -29.24 -9.91
CA GLN A 283 -12.97 -30.55 -10.12
C GLN A 283 -11.92 -30.89 -9.06
N ILE A 284 -11.91 -30.18 -7.93
CA ILE A 284 -10.97 -30.45 -6.85
C ILE A 284 -11.13 -31.89 -6.36
N LYS A 285 -10.01 -32.53 -6.05
CA LYS A 285 -9.98 -33.89 -5.50
C LYS A 285 -9.47 -33.87 -4.07
N GLU A 286 -9.86 -34.87 -3.27
CA GLU A 286 -9.33 -35.06 -1.90
C GLU A 286 -7.81 -35.03 -1.86
N SER A 287 -7.15 -35.61 -2.88
CA SER A 287 -5.69 -35.62 -2.98
C SER A 287 -5.02 -34.24 -3.01
N GLN A 288 -5.74 -33.19 -3.43
CA GLN A 288 -5.24 -31.82 -3.43
C GLN A 288 -5.37 -31.16 -2.05
N ILE A 289 -6.25 -31.67 -1.18
CA ILE A 289 -6.47 -31.18 0.18
C ILE A 289 -5.64 -31.99 1.19
N MET A 290 -5.59 -33.32 1.05
CA MET A 290 -4.93 -34.24 1.99
C MET A 290 -3.53 -34.64 1.52
N GLY A 291 -3.41 -34.99 0.25
CA GLY A 291 -2.19 -35.56 -0.33
C GLY A 291 -2.50 -36.84 -1.10
N ARG A 292 -1.47 -37.42 -1.72
CA ARG A 292 -1.62 -38.64 -2.53
C ARG A 292 -0.50 -39.61 -2.27
N VAL A 293 -0.83 -40.88 -2.43
CA VAL A 293 0.17 -41.93 -2.57
C VAL A 293 0.87 -41.77 -3.92
N THR A 294 2.20 -41.87 -3.92
CA THR A 294 3.05 -41.86 -5.10
C THR A 294 4.07 -43.00 -5.02
N LEU A 295 4.77 -43.25 -6.13
CA LEU A 295 5.84 -44.22 -6.19
C LEU A 295 7.17 -43.48 -6.33
N LYS A 296 8.09 -43.74 -5.41
CA LYS A 296 9.45 -43.20 -5.44
C LYS A 296 10.41 -44.38 -5.34
N GLU A 297 11.23 -44.57 -6.38
CA GLU A 297 12.24 -45.66 -6.44
C GLU A 297 11.65 -47.07 -6.22
N GLY A 298 10.42 -47.31 -6.71
CA GLY A 298 9.75 -48.60 -6.56
C GLY A 298 9.09 -48.84 -5.19
N ALA A 299 9.18 -47.89 -4.27
CA ALA A 299 8.48 -47.91 -2.99
C ALA A 299 7.29 -46.93 -2.98
N THR A 300 6.26 -47.30 -2.23
CA THR A 300 5.09 -46.46 -1.98
C THR A 300 5.45 -45.36 -0.98
N ASP A 301 5.29 -44.10 -1.37
CA ASP A 301 5.53 -42.93 -0.53
C ASP A 301 4.27 -42.04 -0.49
N PHE A 302 4.06 -41.30 0.60
CA PHE A 302 2.91 -40.41 0.74
C PHE A 302 3.32 -38.95 0.57
N LEU A 303 2.85 -38.34 -0.51
CA LEU A 303 3.08 -36.92 -0.78
C LEU A 303 1.93 -36.09 -0.18
N TYR A 304 2.21 -35.43 0.95
CA TYR A 304 1.30 -34.46 1.57
C TYR A 304 0.93 -33.32 0.61
N SER A 305 -0.32 -32.86 0.71
CA SER A 305 -0.77 -31.64 0.02
C SER A 305 -0.07 -30.39 0.55
N GLU A 306 -0.21 -29.28 -0.15
CA GLU A 306 0.29 -27.98 0.33
C GLU A 306 -0.39 -27.53 1.63
N MET A 307 -1.68 -27.88 1.81
CA MET A 307 -2.42 -27.65 3.04
C MET A 307 -1.73 -28.33 4.23
N VAL A 308 -1.44 -29.63 4.11
CA VAL A 308 -0.89 -30.42 5.21
C VAL A 308 0.58 -30.08 5.46
N LYS A 309 1.37 -29.80 4.40
CA LYS A 309 2.75 -29.29 4.54
C LYS A 309 2.77 -27.97 5.29
N SER A 310 1.94 -27.02 4.89
CA SER A 310 1.85 -25.71 5.53
C SER A 310 1.41 -25.83 6.99
N MET A 311 0.51 -26.77 7.31
CA MET A 311 0.10 -27.08 8.68
C MET A 311 1.26 -27.58 9.56
N LYS A 312 2.14 -28.43 9.02
CA LYS A 312 3.34 -28.93 9.70
C LYS A 312 4.41 -27.85 9.86
N GLU A 313 4.54 -26.98 8.87
CA GLU A 313 5.61 -25.97 8.78
C GLU A 313 5.24 -24.63 9.40
N GLY A 314 3.97 -24.41 9.74
CA GLY A 314 3.51 -23.14 10.32
C GLY A 314 3.33 -22.04 9.28
N ARG A 315 3.10 -22.40 8.01
CA ARG A 315 2.89 -21.43 6.93
C ARG A 315 1.41 -21.11 6.75
N PRO A 316 1.02 -19.84 6.55
CA PRO A 316 -0.34 -19.49 6.17
C PRO A 316 -0.71 -20.07 4.80
N VAL A 317 -1.99 -20.39 4.61
CA VAL A 317 -2.54 -20.86 3.33
C VAL A 317 -3.70 -19.98 2.89
N ILE A 318 -3.93 -19.88 1.58
CA ILE A 318 -5.08 -19.18 1.01
C ILE A 318 -5.89 -20.10 0.11
N MET A 319 -7.17 -20.25 0.41
CA MET A 319 -8.18 -20.88 -0.43
C MET A 319 -8.92 -19.80 -1.21
N ASP A 320 -8.54 -19.59 -2.46
CA ASP A 320 -9.20 -18.61 -3.32
C ASP A 320 -10.50 -19.18 -3.89
N GLU A 321 -11.58 -18.39 -3.89
CA GLU A 321 -12.92 -18.80 -4.35
C GLU A 321 -13.42 -20.12 -3.73
N ILE A 322 -13.39 -20.19 -2.39
CA ILE A 322 -13.82 -21.38 -1.63
C ILE A 322 -15.26 -21.81 -1.97
N ASN A 323 -16.08 -20.89 -2.46
CA ASN A 323 -17.45 -21.14 -2.90
C ASN A 323 -17.56 -21.93 -4.22
N LEU A 324 -16.47 -22.18 -4.94
CA LEU A 324 -16.45 -23.14 -6.05
C LEU A 324 -16.29 -24.59 -5.59
N MET A 325 -16.05 -24.81 -4.29
CA MET A 325 -15.79 -26.15 -3.78
C MET A 325 -17.07 -27.02 -3.76
N PRO A 326 -17.00 -28.26 -4.28
CA PRO A 326 -18.08 -29.24 -4.15
C PRO A 326 -18.44 -29.56 -2.69
N HIS A 327 -19.72 -29.78 -2.42
CA HIS A 327 -20.24 -30.08 -1.07
C HIS A 327 -19.59 -31.31 -0.41
N GLU A 328 -19.15 -32.31 -1.19
CA GLU A 328 -18.54 -33.53 -0.68
C GLU A 328 -17.24 -33.29 0.12
N PHE A 329 -16.53 -32.18 -0.12
CA PHE A 329 -15.31 -31.83 0.62
C PHE A 329 -15.55 -30.97 1.87
N GLN A 330 -16.80 -30.55 2.14
CA GLN A 330 -17.13 -29.72 3.29
C GLN A 330 -16.83 -30.42 4.62
N GLY A 331 -17.05 -31.73 4.72
CA GLY A 331 -16.76 -32.50 5.94
C GLY A 331 -15.27 -32.44 6.31
N ILE A 332 -14.41 -32.66 5.32
CA ILE A 332 -12.96 -32.56 5.44
C ILE A 332 -12.53 -31.15 5.89
N LEU A 333 -13.03 -30.11 5.23
CA LEU A 333 -12.68 -28.74 5.59
C LEU A 333 -13.18 -28.34 6.97
N ASN A 334 -14.36 -28.81 7.36
CA ASN A 334 -14.93 -28.52 8.66
C ASN A 334 -14.05 -29.04 9.81
N GLU A 335 -13.39 -30.19 9.62
CA GLU A 335 -12.42 -30.69 10.59
C GLU A 335 -11.19 -29.77 10.66
N ILE A 336 -10.63 -29.40 9.50
CA ILE A 336 -9.44 -28.55 9.40
C ILE A 336 -9.69 -27.13 9.97
N PHE A 337 -10.86 -26.52 9.71
CA PHE A 337 -11.21 -25.17 10.18
C PHE A 337 -11.38 -25.06 11.70
N GLN A 338 -11.60 -26.19 12.38
CA GLN A 338 -11.69 -26.22 13.85
C GLN A 338 -10.32 -26.28 14.52
N LEU A 339 -9.27 -26.62 13.76
CA LEU A 339 -7.92 -26.68 14.28
C LEU A 339 -7.43 -25.30 14.71
N ARG A 340 -6.65 -25.27 15.78
CA ARG A 340 -5.95 -24.09 16.28
C ARG A 340 -4.48 -24.41 16.42
N ILE A 341 -3.67 -23.37 16.61
CA ILE A 341 -2.24 -23.56 16.88
C ILE A 341 -2.06 -24.50 18.08
N GLY A 342 -1.22 -25.51 17.92
CA GLY A 342 -0.96 -26.52 18.95
C GLY A 342 -1.95 -27.69 18.99
N SER A 343 -3.08 -27.63 18.27
CA SER A 343 -3.97 -28.78 18.10
C SER A 343 -3.22 -29.96 17.47
N THR A 344 -3.58 -31.19 17.84
CA THR A 344 -3.12 -32.40 17.16
C THR A 344 -4.26 -32.96 16.33
N TRP A 345 -4.04 -33.08 15.03
CA TRP A 345 -4.98 -33.60 14.06
C TRP A 345 -4.46 -34.95 13.53
N LYS A 346 -5.34 -35.93 13.33
CA LYS A 346 -4.95 -37.23 12.81
C LYS A 346 -5.28 -37.31 11.33
N HIS A 347 -4.27 -37.42 10.48
CA HIS A 347 -4.46 -37.45 9.04
C HIS A 347 -5.27 -38.69 8.62
N PRO A 348 -6.42 -38.55 7.94
CA PRO A 348 -7.31 -39.68 7.63
C PRO A 348 -6.66 -40.79 6.81
N SER A 349 -5.85 -40.43 5.79
CA SER A 349 -5.24 -41.41 4.89
C SER A 349 -3.97 -42.09 5.42
N THR A 350 -3.13 -41.39 6.19
CA THR A 350 -1.84 -41.92 6.69
C THR A 350 -1.91 -42.37 8.15
N GLY A 351 -2.91 -41.93 8.90
CA GLY A 351 -3.02 -42.15 10.35
C GLY A 351 -2.03 -41.35 11.20
N GLU A 352 -1.15 -40.54 10.60
CA GLU A 352 -0.16 -39.74 11.30
C GLU A 352 -0.83 -38.66 12.17
N SER A 353 -0.34 -38.50 13.41
CA SER A 353 -0.71 -37.38 14.27
C SER A 353 0.14 -36.15 13.94
N ILE A 354 -0.51 -35.14 13.36
CA ILE A 354 0.09 -33.89 12.92
C ILE A 354 -0.25 -32.81 13.93
N LYS A 355 0.78 -32.20 14.53
CA LYS A 355 0.61 -31.02 15.38
C LYS A 355 0.60 -29.77 14.51
N VAL A 356 -0.41 -28.93 14.70
CA VAL A 356 -0.51 -27.64 14.00
C VAL A 356 0.57 -26.71 14.53
N ALA A 357 1.51 -26.35 13.66
CA ALA A 357 2.62 -25.50 14.01
C ALA A 357 2.17 -24.03 14.21
N PRO A 358 2.84 -23.27 15.09
CA PRO A 358 2.64 -21.83 15.20
C PRO A 358 2.86 -21.14 13.85
N GLY A 359 2.00 -20.16 13.52
CA GLY A 359 2.02 -19.46 12.23
C GLY A 359 1.05 -20.03 11.19
N PHE A 360 0.60 -21.28 11.34
CA PHE A 360 -0.41 -21.83 10.44
C PHE A 360 -1.77 -21.16 10.64
N VAL A 361 -2.31 -20.62 9.55
CA VAL A 361 -3.65 -20.04 9.49
C VAL A 361 -4.21 -20.16 8.09
N ILE A 362 -5.55 -20.22 7.99
CA ILE A 362 -6.25 -20.36 6.72
C ILE A 362 -6.96 -19.06 6.39
N PHE A 363 -6.56 -18.43 5.29
CA PHE A 363 -7.34 -17.42 4.60
C PHE A 363 -8.25 -18.11 3.59
N ALA A 364 -9.52 -17.75 3.56
CA ALA A 364 -10.46 -18.12 2.52
C ALA A 364 -10.97 -16.85 1.85
N THR A 365 -11.19 -16.89 0.55
CA THR A 365 -11.85 -15.81 -0.18
C THR A 365 -13.11 -16.34 -0.84
N ALA A 366 -14.15 -15.51 -0.88
CA ALA A 366 -15.35 -15.77 -1.66
C ALA A 366 -15.74 -14.51 -2.41
N ASN A 367 -16.08 -14.67 -3.68
CA ASN A 367 -16.73 -13.59 -4.41
C ASN A 367 -18.25 -13.68 -4.18
N LEU A 368 -18.93 -12.53 -4.03
CA LEU A 368 -20.39 -12.49 -3.94
C LEU A 368 -21.03 -13.16 -5.17
N LYS A 369 -22.16 -13.84 -4.96
CA LYS A 369 -22.90 -14.52 -6.03
C LYS A 369 -23.45 -13.47 -6.98
N SER A 370 -23.09 -13.55 -8.25
CA SER A 370 -23.62 -12.72 -9.33
C SER A 370 -24.12 -13.61 -10.47
N GLU A 371 -24.91 -13.06 -11.39
CA GLU A 371 -25.42 -13.79 -12.56
C GLU A 371 -24.31 -14.48 -13.38
N ARG A 372 -23.08 -13.95 -13.31
CA ARG A 372 -21.86 -14.47 -13.97
C ARG A 372 -21.41 -15.83 -13.43
N TYR A 373 -21.68 -16.15 -12.17
CA TYR A 373 -21.11 -17.31 -11.49
C TYR A 373 -22.18 -18.22 -10.89
N LYS A 374 -23.03 -18.80 -11.76
CA LYS A 374 -24.09 -19.75 -11.37
C LYS A 374 -23.56 -20.98 -10.63
N GLN A 375 -22.29 -21.35 -10.85
CA GLN A 375 -21.62 -22.51 -10.25
C GLN A 375 -21.02 -22.26 -8.85
N ARG A 376 -21.27 -21.10 -8.25
CA ARG A 376 -20.87 -20.83 -6.86
C ARG A 376 -21.88 -21.43 -5.89
N TYR A 377 -21.41 -22.32 -5.03
CA TYR A 377 -22.16 -22.87 -3.92
C TYR A 377 -22.29 -21.83 -2.81
N GLU A 378 -23.48 -21.73 -2.22
CA GLU A 378 -23.63 -20.99 -0.97
C GLU A 378 -22.94 -21.78 0.14
N LEU A 379 -22.03 -21.12 0.87
CA LEU A 379 -21.48 -21.70 2.08
C LEU A 379 -22.61 -21.79 3.10
N ASP A 380 -22.83 -22.98 3.64
CA ASP A 380 -23.87 -23.16 4.65
C ASP A 380 -23.53 -22.37 5.93
N VAL A 381 -24.56 -22.09 6.73
CA VAL A 381 -24.42 -21.31 7.97
C VAL A 381 -23.44 -21.99 8.93
N ALA A 382 -23.35 -23.32 8.91
CA ALA A 382 -22.45 -24.08 9.79
C ALA A 382 -20.97 -23.86 9.43
N THR A 383 -20.64 -23.84 8.14
CA THR A 383 -19.30 -23.58 7.60
C THR A 383 -18.93 -22.11 7.81
N LEU A 384 -19.86 -21.19 7.55
CA LEU A 384 -19.66 -19.76 7.83
C LEU A 384 -19.31 -19.51 9.30
N ARG A 385 -20.00 -20.17 10.24
CA ARG A 385 -19.71 -20.09 11.68
C ARG A 385 -18.33 -20.62 12.10
N ARG A 386 -17.59 -21.30 11.22
CA ARG A 386 -16.22 -21.74 11.53
C ARG A 386 -15.20 -20.61 11.35
N PHE A 387 -15.52 -19.60 10.56
CA PHE A 387 -14.69 -18.42 10.38
C PHE A 387 -14.88 -17.44 11.53
N ILE A 388 -13.76 -16.87 12.01
CA ILE A 388 -13.72 -15.78 13.02
C ILE A 388 -14.53 -16.12 14.28
N GLY A 389 -14.27 -17.29 14.89
CA GLY A 389 -14.89 -17.67 16.16
C GLY A 389 -16.43 -17.71 16.18
N GLY A 390 -17.09 -17.78 15.01
CA GLY A 390 -18.56 -17.72 14.90
C GLY A 390 -19.11 -16.45 14.26
N ALA A 391 -18.29 -15.41 14.06
CA ALA A 391 -18.72 -14.13 13.51
C ALA A 391 -18.95 -14.15 11.99
N GLY A 392 -18.48 -15.16 11.28
CA GLY A 392 -18.74 -15.34 9.85
C GLY A 392 -17.72 -14.68 8.93
N ALA A 393 -18.18 -14.25 7.76
CA ALA A 393 -17.35 -13.64 6.71
C ALA A 393 -17.12 -12.14 6.97
N ARG A 394 -15.97 -11.62 6.54
CA ARG A 394 -15.69 -10.18 6.48
C ARG A 394 -15.92 -9.66 5.08
N GLU A 395 -16.85 -8.72 4.95
CA GLU A 395 -17.14 -8.09 3.66
C GLU A 395 -16.03 -7.10 3.28
N ILE A 396 -15.50 -7.25 2.07
CA ILE A 396 -14.46 -6.44 1.46
C ILE A 396 -15.03 -5.76 0.22
N HIS A 397 -15.37 -4.49 0.39
CA HIS A 397 -15.87 -3.64 -0.69
C HIS A 397 -14.76 -2.89 -1.41
N TYR A 398 -15.07 -2.27 -2.55
CA TYR A 398 -14.21 -1.24 -3.14
C TYR A 398 -14.01 -0.07 -2.15
N LEU A 399 -12.90 0.64 -2.31
CA LEU A 399 -12.59 1.78 -1.45
C LEU A 399 -13.61 2.90 -1.66
N ASP A 400 -13.91 3.61 -0.56
CA ASP A 400 -14.74 4.82 -0.56
C ASP A 400 -16.19 4.68 -1.08
N LEU A 401 -16.71 3.46 -1.23
CA LEU A 401 -18.12 3.25 -1.63
C LEU A 401 -19.07 4.02 -0.70
N GLY A 402 -19.98 4.80 -1.28
CA GLY A 402 -20.99 5.54 -0.54
C GLY A 402 -20.48 6.72 0.28
N LYS A 403 -19.17 7.01 0.30
CA LYS A 403 -18.63 8.14 1.06
C LYS A 403 -18.97 9.48 0.42
N LYS A 404 -19.38 10.44 1.25
CA LYS A 404 -19.78 11.79 0.86
C LYS A 404 -19.06 12.86 1.70
N SER A 405 -18.84 14.03 1.12
CA SER A 405 -18.42 15.25 1.80
C SER A 405 -19.54 15.79 2.69
N LYS A 406 -19.26 16.86 3.44
CA LYS A 406 -20.26 17.55 4.27
C LYS A 406 -21.37 18.18 3.43
N GLU A 407 -21.03 18.57 2.21
CA GLU A 407 -21.94 19.15 1.21
C GLU A 407 -22.76 18.07 0.48
N GLY A 408 -22.56 16.78 0.82
CA GLY A 408 -23.27 15.65 0.22
C GLY A 408 -22.69 15.19 -1.11
N GLU A 409 -21.61 15.81 -1.57
CA GLU A 409 -20.90 15.39 -2.77
C GLU A 409 -20.12 14.12 -2.52
N TYR A 410 -20.05 13.26 -3.52
CA TYR A 410 -19.35 12.01 -3.39
C TYR A 410 -17.82 12.20 -3.40
N ILE A 411 -17.10 11.55 -2.47
CA ILE A 411 -15.64 11.66 -2.32
C ILE A 411 -14.94 10.30 -2.36
N ALA A 412 -13.65 10.31 -2.71
CA ALA A 412 -12.81 9.11 -2.79
C ALA A 412 -11.41 9.33 -2.15
N PRO A 413 -11.35 9.67 -0.86
CA PRO A 413 -10.10 10.09 -0.22
C PRO A 413 -9.04 8.99 -0.19
N GLU A 414 -9.41 7.74 0.11
CA GLU A 414 -8.43 6.64 0.21
C GLU A 414 -7.92 6.27 -1.19
N THR A 415 -8.81 6.23 -2.18
CA THR A 415 -8.44 5.98 -3.57
C THR A 415 -7.47 7.06 -4.09
N LEU A 416 -7.77 8.34 -3.85
CA LEU A 416 -6.90 9.44 -4.27
C LEU A 416 -5.51 9.37 -3.61
N LYS A 417 -5.41 8.97 -2.34
CA LYS A 417 -4.11 8.79 -1.68
C LYS A 417 -3.28 7.69 -2.35
N ILE A 418 -3.89 6.55 -2.67
CA ILE A 418 -3.22 5.46 -3.38
C ILE A 418 -2.73 5.96 -4.75
N LEU A 419 -3.60 6.59 -5.54
CA LEU A 419 -3.20 7.08 -6.86
C LEU A 419 -2.13 8.18 -6.77
N ALA A 420 -2.24 9.10 -5.82
CA ALA A 420 -1.22 10.11 -5.56
C ALA A 420 0.13 9.47 -5.21
N SER A 421 0.14 8.35 -4.47
CA SER A 421 1.37 7.61 -4.18
C SER A 421 2.02 7.02 -5.42
N VAL A 422 1.23 6.55 -6.39
CA VAL A 422 1.76 6.10 -7.69
C VAL A 422 2.35 7.26 -8.48
N LEU A 423 1.67 8.41 -8.49
CA LEU A 423 2.08 9.59 -9.25
C LEU A 423 3.29 10.32 -8.66
N ALA A 424 3.43 10.30 -7.34
CA ALA A 424 4.48 11.04 -6.65
C ALA A 424 5.90 10.51 -6.95
N ASP A 425 6.90 11.38 -6.88
CA ASP A 425 8.31 11.02 -6.89
C ASP A 425 8.72 10.33 -5.56
N ARG A 426 10.01 9.99 -5.44
CA ARG A 426 10.59 9.37 -4.23
C ARG A 426 10.50 10.23 -2.96
N ASN A 427 10.29 11.54 -3.12
CA ASN A 427 10.16 12.51 -2.04
C ASN A 427 8.70 12.71 -1.62
N GLY A 428 7.75 12.07 -2.31
CA GLY A 428 6.32 12.20 -2.07
C GLY A 428 5.69 13.42 -2.75
N ASN A 429 6.38 14.04 -3.72
CA ASN A 429 5.88 15.20 -4.48
C ASN A 429 5.34 14.76 -5.84
N ILE A 430 4.27 15.40 -6.30
CA ILE A 430 3.84 15.29 -7.70
C ILE A 430 4.38 16.50 -8.45
N ILE A 431 5.17 16.25 -9.49
CA ILE A 431 5.86 17.31 -10.25
C ILE A 431 4.95 17.79 -11.38
N TRP A 432 4.11 18.78 -11.08
CA TRP A 432 3.32 19.53 -12.06
C TRP A 432 3.69 21.01 -12.00
N SER A 433 3.60 21.72 -13.12
CA SER A 433 3.75 23.17 -13.11
C SER A 433 2.57 23.83 -12.39
N GLU A 434 2.77 25.01 -11.79
CA GLU A 434 1.71 25.75 -11.10
C GLU A 434 0.53 26.06 -12.03
N GLN A 435 0.81 26.32 -13.31
CA GLN A 435 -0.19 26.63 -14.33
C GLN A 435 -1.06 25.43 -14.69
N GLU A 436 -0.49 24.22 -14.78
CA GLU A 436 -1.21 23.01 -15.20
C GLU A 436 -1.85 22.24 -14.03
N SER A 437 -1.35 22.45 -12.80
CA SER A 437 -1.76 21.69 -11.61
C SER A 437 -3.28 21.68 -11.38
N PRO A 438 -4.02 22.82 -11.47
CA PRO A 438 -5.46 22.82 -11.27
C PRO A 438 -6.21 21.94 -12.27
N GLN A 439 -5.81 21.97 -13.54
CA GLN A 439 -6.43 21.17 -14.60
C GLN A 439 -6.14 19.67 -14.41
N LYS A 440 -4.87 19.30 -14.18
CA LYS A 440 -4.48 17.89 -13.96
C LYS A 440 -5.17 17.29 -12.73
N LEU A 441 -5.33 18.09 -11.66
CA LEU A 441 -6.07 17.68 -10.47
C LEU A 441 -7.57 17.49 -10.75
N ASP A 442 -8.19 18.37 -11.52
CA ASP A 442 -9.59 18.23 -11.94
C ASP A 442 -9.79 16.97 -12.80
N GLU A 443 -8.91 16.71 -13.77
CA GLU A 443 -8.91 15.49 -14.58
C GLU A 443 -8.83 14.23 -13.71
N LEU A 444 -7.90 14.20 -12.75
CA LEU A 444 -7.75 13.08 -11.81
C LEU A 444 -9.00 12.87 -10.96
N LYS A 445 -9.61 13.95 -10.43
CA LYS A 445 -10.85 13.87 -9.65
C LYS A 445 -12.00 13.32 -10.48
N ARG A 446 -12.17 13.78 -11.73
CA ARG A 446 -13.20 13.27 -12.65
C ARG A 446 -12.98 11.80 -13.00
N PHE A 447 -11.72 11.39 -13.21
CA PHE A 447 -11.35 9.99 -13.44
C PHE A 447 -11.74 9.10 -12.27
N VAL A 448 -11.36 9.48 -11.04
CA VAL A 448 -11.70 8.73 -9.82
C VAL A 448 -13.22 8.69 -9.60
N GLY A 449 -13.91 9.81 -9.86
CA GLY A 449 -15.37 9.87 -9.81
C GLY A 449 -16.03 8.87 -10.75
N ALA A 450 -15.57 8.78 -12.00
CA ALA A 450 -16.05 7.81 -12.97
C ALA A 450 -15.81 6.36 -12.52
N CYS A 451 -14.59 6.05 -12.07
CA CYS A 451 -14.22 4.70 -11.61
C CYS A 451 -15.08 4.26 -10.43
N ARG A 452 -15.29 5.14 -9.46
CA ARG A 452 -16.08 4.85 -8.27
C ARG A 452 -17.55 4.66 -8.60
N LYS A 453 -18.12 5.49 -9.50
CA LYS A 453 -19.51 5.32 -9.97
C LYS A 453 -19.70 3.96 -10.66
N ILE A 454 -18.74 3.53 -11.49
CA ILE A 454 -18.76 2.19 -12.10
C ILE A 454 -18.74 1.10 -11.01
N GLN A 455 -17.89 1.23 -10.00
CA GLN A 455 -17.78 0.27 -8.89
C GLN A 455 -19.04 0.22 -8.01
N GLU A 456 -19.69 1.37 -7.76
CA GLU A 456 -20.96 1.48 -7.03
C GLU A 456 -22.10 0.78 -7.79
N ASP A 457 -22.25 1.11 -9.07
CA ASP A 457 -23.27 0.51 -9.93
C ASP A 457 -23.03 -1.01 -10.14
N PHE A 458 -21.78 -1.43 -10.23
CA PHE A 458 -21.40 -2.85 -10.25
C PHE A 458 -21.79 -3.55 -8.95
N THR A 459 -21.49 -2.96 -7.80
CA THR A 459 -21.82 -3.51 -6.48
C THR A 459 -23.33 -3.69 -6.32
N LEU A 460 -24.12 -2.69 -6.72
CA LEU A 460 -25.57 -2.77 -6.71
C LEU A 460 -26.09 -3.88 -7.64
N SER A 461 -25.54 -3.97 -8.85
CA SER A 461 -25.91 -5.01 -9.82
C SER A 461 -25.65 -6.43 -9.28
N VAL A 462 -24.55 -6.62 -8.55
CA VAL A 462 -24.23 -7.90 -7.90
C VAL A 462 -25.20 -8.24 -6.78
N ARG A 463 -25.67 -7.24 -6.01
CA ARG A 463 -26.53 -7.45 -4.83
C ARG A 463 -28.02 -7.58 -5.15
N GLU A 464 -28.52 -6.78 -6.09
CA GLU A 464 -29.97 -6.67 -6.35
C GLU A 464 -30.46 -7.62 -7.45
N GLY A 465 -29.56 -8.18 -8.27
CA GLY A 465 -29.85 -9.31 -9.16
C GLY A 465 -31.02 -9.09 -10.14
N SER A 466 -30.89 -8.15 -11.08
CA SER A 466 -31.57 -8.07 -12.39
C SER A 466 -31.56 -6.61 -12.91
N GLU A 467 -31.69 -6.43 -14.24
CA GLU A 467 -31.86 -5.10 -14.87
C GLU A 467 -33.21 -4.45 -14.50
N ASP A 468 -34.23 -5.25 -14.22
CA ASP A 468 -35.61 -4.77 -14.00
C ASP A 468 -35.79 -4.02 -12.66
N SER A 469 -35.02 -4.35 -11.62
CA SER A 469 -35.07 -3.67 -10.32
C SER A 469 -34.29 -2.35 -10.28
N LEU A 470 -33.30 -2.18 -11.18
CA LEU A 470 -32.43 -1.00 -11.25
C LEU A 470 -33.01 0.15 -12.08
N SER A 471 -34.21 -0.02 -12.64
CA SER A 471 -34.94 0.94 -13.49
C SER A 471 -35.43 2.23 -12.79
N ARG A 472 -34.89 2.55 -11.61
CA ARG A 472 -35.09 3.83 -10.92
C ARG A 472 -33.81 4.69 -10.96
N GLY A 473 -33.71 5.60 -11.92
CA GLY A 473 -32.73 6.70 -11.98
C GLY A 473 -31.50 6.48 -12.86
N ASP A 474 -30.44 7.28 -12.66
CA ASP A 474 -29.15 7.28 -13.42
C ASP A 474 -28.23 6.09 -13.10
N LYS A 475 -28.78 4.89 -12.87
CA LYS A 475 -28.01 3.69 -12.52
C LYS A 475 -27.82 2.80 -13.74
N LEU A 476 -26.58 2.36 -13.97
CA LEU A 476 -26.26 1.43 -15.05
C LEU A 476 -26.08 0.02 -14.50
N ALA A 477 -26.58 -0.98 -15.22
CA ALA A 477 -26.38 -2.37 -14.86
C ALA A 477 -25.02 -2.87 -15.36
N PHE A 478 -24.30 -3.60 -14.51
CA PHE A 478 -23.06 -4.29 -14.87
C PHE A 478 -23.15 -5.78 -14.53
N LYS A 479 -22.62 -6.64 -15.41
CA LYS A 479 -22.73 -8.10 -15.24
C LYS A 479 -21.38 -8.78 -15.01
N GLU A 480 -20.35 -8.38 -15.74
CA GLU A 480 -19.08 -9.11 -15.83
C GLU A 480 -17.84 -8.24 -15.59
N LEU A 481 -17.78 -7.04 -16.17
CA LEU A 481 -16.60 -6.18 -16.11
C LEU A 481 -16.76 -5.01 -15.13
N VAL A 482 -15.66 -4.66 -14.49
CA VAL A 482 -15.52 -3.51 -13.60
C VAL A 482 -14.12 -2.92 -13.78
N ILE A 483 -13.95 -1.62 -13.56
CA ILE A 483 -12.62 -1.00 -13.47
C ILE A 483 -12.08 -1.19 -12.06
N THR A 484 -11.05 -2.01 -11.91
CA THR A 484 -10.47 -2.34 -10.60
C THR A 484 -9.44 -1.29 -10.17
N LEU A 485 -9.07 -1.28 -8.89
CA LEU A 485 -7.98 -0.41 -8.41
C LEU A 485 -6.64 -0.75 -9.11
N LYS A 486 -6.43 -2.01 -9.49
CA LYS A 486 -5.25 -2.40 -10.27
C LYS A 486 -5.23 -1.72 -11.63
N ASP A 487 -6.36 -1.68 -12.34
CA ASP A 487 -6.47 -0.98 -13.62
C ASP A 487 -6.18 0.52 -13.46
N GLN A 488 -6.72 1.13 -12.40
CA GLN A 488 -6.46 2.53 -12.08
C GLN A 488 -4.96 2.80 -11.81
N ILE A 489 -4.29 1.93 -11.05
CA ILE A 489 -2.85 2.04 -10.79
C ILE A 489 -2.03 1.93 -12.08
N GLU A 490 -2.37 0.99 -12.97
CA GLU A 490 -1.65 0.84 -14.24
C GLU A 490 -1.85 2.06 -15.17
N ILE A 491 -3.05 2.64 -15.21
CA ILE A 491 -3.32 3.91 -15.92
C ILE A 491 -2.46 5.04 -15.32
N MET A 492 -2.39 5.16 -13.99
CA MET A 492 -1.57 6.19 -13.32
C MET A 492 -0.08 6.01 -13.60
N LYS A 493 0.43 4.77 -13.62
CA LYS A 493 1.82 4.49 -14.00
C LYS A 493 2.10 4.93 -15.43
N ALA A 494 1.21 4.63 -16.37
CA ALA A 494 1.35 5.03 -17.76
C ALA A 494 1.29 6.57 -17.93
N TRP A 495 0.43 7.25 -17.17
CA TRP A 495 0.32 8.71 -17.21
C TRP A 495 1.58 9.39 -16.64
N LYS A 496 2.14 8.85 -15.55
CA LYS A 496 3.43 9.29 -15.01
C LYS A 496 4.57 9.03 -16.00
N ALA A 497 4.57 7.87 -16.66
CA ALA A 497 5.61 7.50 -17.62
C ALA A 497 5.62 8.39 -18.88
N SER A 498 4.49 8.99 -19.26
CA SER A 498 4.42 10.00 -20.33
C SER A 498 4.89 11.39 -19.88
N GLY A 499 5.40 11.53 -18.65
CA GLY A 499 5.78 12.81 -18.06
C GLY A 499 4.58 13.74 -17.86
N PHE A 500 3.37 13.20 -17.80
CA PHE A 500 2.12 13.98 -17.77
C PHE A 500 1.92 14.90 -18.99
N ALA A 501 2.58 14.61 -20.12
CA ALA A 501 2.45 15.39 -21.35
C ALA A 501 1.16 15.08 -22.12
N GLU A 502 0.67 13.84 -22.00
CA GLU A 502 -0.60 13.42 -22.58
C GLU A 502 -1.76 13.69 -21.61
N PRO A 503 -2.95 14.11 -22.11
CA PRO A 503 -4.16 14.18 -21.31
C PRO A 503 -4.51 12.81 -20.71
N LEU A 504 -5.07 12.80 -19.49
CA LEU A 504 -5.40 11.54 -18.82
C LEU A 504 -6.39 10.68 -19.63
N GLU A 505 -7.31 11.30 -20.36
CA GLU A 505 -8.27 10.57 -21.20
C GLU A 505 -7.59 9.73 -22.29
N SER A 506 -6.52 10.23 -22.90
CA SER A 506 -5.77 9.49 -23.92
C SER A 506 -5.10 8.24 -23.32
N ILE A 507 -4.59 8.36 -22.10
CA ILE A 507 -4.02 7.22 -21.35
C ILE A 507 -5.11 6.19 -21.02
N VAL A 508 -6.28 6.63 -20.54
CA VAL A 508 -7.40 5.72 -20.23
C VAL A 508 -7.86 4.99 -21.49
N LEU A 509 -7.98 5.69 -22.62
CA LEU A 509 -8.34 5.09 -23.89
C LEU A 509 -7.35 3.99 -24.30
N ARG A 510 -6.05 4.30 -24.24
CA ARG A 510 -4.96 3.38 -24.62
C ARG A 510 -4.84 2.18 -23.68
N GLU A 511 -4.72 2.43 -22.38
CA GLU A 511 -4.37 1.41 -21.38
C GLU A 511 -5.56 0.58 -20.93
N PHE A 512 -6.79 1.10 -21.04
CA PHE A 512 -7.98 0.42 -20.57
C PHE A 512 -8.92 -0.02 -21.69
N PHE A 513 -9.30 0.87 -22.61
CA PHE A 513 -10.31 0.54 -23.63
C PHE A 513 -9.73 -0.19 -24.86
N ARG A 514 -8.58 0.25 -25.39
CA ARG A 514 -7.97 -0.32 -26.59
C ARG A 514 -7.21 -1.64 -26.38
N LYS A 515 -6.91 -1.99 -25.13
CA LYS A 515 -5.99 -3.10 -24.79
C LYS A 515 -6.42 -4.48 -25.33
N ALA A 516 -7.72 -4.70 -25.51
CA ALA A 516 -8.26 -5.89 -26.15
C ALA A 516 -9.65 -5.60 -26.72
N GLU A 517 -9.97 -6.19 -27.87
CA GLU A 517 -11.34 -6.17 -28.41
C GLU A 517 -12.26 -7.00 -27.51
N ILE A 518 -13.42 -6.45 -27.16
CA ILE A 518 -14.38 -7.09 -26.25
C ILE A 518 -15.71 -7.32 -26.97
N SER A 519 -16.21 -8.55 -26.85
CA SER A 519 -17.44 -9.03 -27.49
C SER A 519 -18.45 -9.60 -26.46
N GLY A 520 -19.66 -9.87 -26.92
CA GLY A 520 -20.70 -10.52 -26.11
C GLY A 520 -21.18 -9.69 -24.91
N ARG A 521 -21.45 -10.36 -23.78
CA ARG A 521 -21.99 -9.69 -22.57
C ARG A 521 -21.03 -8.64 -21.98
N ALA A 522 -19.73 -8.87 -22.08
CA ALA A 522 -18.70 -7.94 -21.65
C ALA A 522 -18.67 -6.63 -22.47
N ALA A 523 -19.14 -6.65 -23.73
CA ALA A 523 -19.20 -5.44 -24.56
C ALA A 523 -20.20 -4.43 -23.97
N LYS A 524 -21.33 -4.89 -23.43
CA LYS A 524 -22.35 -4.01 -22.84
C LYS A 524 -21.85 -3.28 -21.59
N ASP A 525 -21.10 -3.98 -20.74
CA ASP A 525 -20.48 -3.37 -19.57
C ASP A 525 -19.48 -2.29 -19.99
N ARG A 526 -18.69 -2.52 -21.05
CA ARG A 526 -17.78 -1.51 -21.60
C ARG A 526 -18.51 -0.30 -22.14
N GLU A 527 -19.60 -0.46 -22.88
CA GLU A 527 -20.45 0.67 -23.29
C GLU A 527 -20.92 1.49 -22.09
N ASN A 528 -21.37 0.81 -21.03
CA ASN A 528 -21.81 1.47 -19.80
C ASN A 528 -20.65 2.21 -19.11
N MET A 529 -19.43 1.67 -19.11
CA MET A 529 -18.26 2.41 -18.64
C MET A 529 -17.99 3.67 -19.48
N VAL A 530 -18.04 3.57 -20.81
CA VAL A 530 -17.85 4.74 -21.71
C VAL A 530 -18.86 5.84 -21.39
N LYS A 531 -20.14 5.50 -21.19
CA LYS A 531 -21.18 6.45 -20.75
C LYS A 531 -20.80 7.16 -19.45
N VAL A 532 -20.32 6.42 -18.43
CA VAL A 532 -19.92 7.00 -17.15
C VAL A 532 -18.73 7.94 -17.32
N PHE A 533 -17.73 7.56 -18.11
CA PHE A 533 -16.60 8.43 -18.42
C PHE A 533 -17.03 9.71 -19.14
N MET A 534 -17.92 9.60 -20.14
CA MET A 534 -18.48 10.77 -20.85
C MET A 534 -19.28 11.69 -19.92
N ALA A 535 -20.09 11.14 -19.02
CA ALA A 535 -20.78 11.91 -17.98
C ALA A 535 -19.80 12.64 -17.05
N ASN A 536 -18.60 12.09 -16.86
CA ASN A 536 -17.49 12.72 -16.14
C ASN A 536 -16.58 13.56 -17.04
N LYS A 537 -17.08 14.00 -18.21
CA LYS A 537 -16.42 14.91 -19.16
C LYS A 537 -15.14 14.34 -19.79
N PHE A 538 -15.02 13.02 -19.93
CA PHE A 538 -14.00 12.36 -20.76
C PHE A 538 -14.52 12.09 -22.17
N PHE A 539 -13.63 11.92 -23.15
CA PHE A 539 -13.95 11.39 -24.49
C PHE A 539 -14.94 12.21 -25.32
N LYS A 540 -14.97 13.53 -25.12
CA LYS A 540 -15.91 14.42 -25.85
C LYS A 540 -15.69 14.39 -27.37
N ASP A 541 -14.44 14.21 -27.78
CA ASP A 541 -14.01 14.25 -29.19
C ASP A 541 -13.39 12.93 -29.67
N THR A 542 -13.57 11.85 -28.92
CA THR A 542 -13.06 10.52 -29.29
C THR A 542 -13.95 9.86 -30.33
N ASP A 543 -13.33 9.24 -31.34
CA ASP A 543 -14.08 8.53 -32.38
C ASP A 543 -14.63 7.19 -31.85
N PRO A 544 -15.84 6.77 -32.28
CA PRO A 544 -16.48 5.56 -31.79
C PRO A 544 -15.64 4.28 -31.99
N GLU A 545 -14.89 4.21 -33.09
CA GLU A 545 -14.03 3.08 -33.45
C GLU A 545 -12.84 2.94 -32.48
N ASP A 546 -12.44 4.03 -31.84
CA ASP A 546 -11.30 4.05 -30.92
C ASP A 546 -11.52 3.29 -29.62
N PHE A 547 -12.78 3.02 -29.27
CA PHE A 547 -13.12 2.26 -28.06
C PHE A 547 -12.92 0.75 -28.25
N ASN A 548 -12.81 0.25 -29.48
CA ASN A 548 -12.65 -1.18 -29.80
C ASN A 548 -13.74 -2.07 -29.17
N ILE A 549 -15.00 -1.61 -29.20
CA ILE A 549 -16.17 -2.31 -28.65
C ILE A 549 -17.04 -2.81 -29.80
N GLN A 550 -17.25 -4.12 -29.88
CA GLN A 550 -18.06 -4.72 -30.93
C GLN A 550 -19.53 -4.27 -30.82
N GLY A 551 -20.08 -3.71 -31.90
CA GLY A 551 -21.49 -3.31 -31.98
C GLY A 551 -21.80 -1.89 -31.47
N LEU A 552 -20.80 -1.14 -30.99
CA LEU A 552 -20.99 0.25 -30.57
C LEU A 552 -21.23 1.16 -31.78
N SER A 553 -22.43 1.74 -31.88
CA SER A 553 -22.79 2.58 -33.02
C SER A 553 -22.26 4.02 -32.90
N SER A 554 -21.79 4.60 -34.01
CA SER A 554 -21.30 5.98 -34.03
C SER A 554 -22.35 7.00 -33.61
N LYS A 555 -23.61 6.76 -34.00
CA LYS A 555 -24.76 7.58 -33.60
C LYS A 555 -24.94 7.58 -32.08
N THR A 556 -24.83 6.41 -31.46
CA THR A 556 -24.97 6.25 -30.00
C THR A 556 -23.90 7.03 -29.24
N VAL A 557 -22.65 6.94 -29.69
CA VAL A 557 -21.53 7.69 -29.08
C VAL A 557 -21.71 9.19 -29.23
N ARG A 558 -22.10 9.67 -30.42
CA ARG A 558 -22.37 11.09 -30.67
C ARG A 558 -23.51 11.63 -29.81
N GLN A 559 -24.54 10.83 -29.58
CA GLN A 559 -25.63 11.19 -28.67
C GLN A 559 -25.13 11.39 -27.23
N TRP A 560 -24.26 10.52 -26.73
CA TRP A 560 -23.68 10.67 -25.40
C TRP A 560 -22.71 11.85 -25.30
N GLN A 561 -22.03 12.19 -26.40
CA GLN A 561 -21.21 13.39 -26.51
C GLN A 561 -22.05 14.69 -26.59
N GLY A 562 -23.37 14.59 -26.75
CA GLY A 562 -24.27 15.74 -26.94
C GLY A 562 -24.13 16.40 -28.31
N LYS A 563 -23.67 15.65 -29.32
CA LYS A 563 -23.43 16.12 -30.70
C LYS A 563 -24.58 15.80 -31.67
N GLU A 564 -25.47 14.90 -31.29
CA GLU A 564 -26.70 14.48 -31.99
C GLU A 564 -27.81 14.26 -30.95
#